data_AF-A0A1M5FX74-F1
#
_entry.id   AF-A0A1M5FX74-F1
#
_cell.length_a   1.000
_cell.length_b   1.000
_cell.length_c   1.000
_cell.angle_alpha   90.00
_cell.angle_beta   90.00
_cell.angle_gamma   90.00
#
_symmetry.space_group_name_H-M   'P 1'
#
loop_
_entity.id
_entity.type
_entity.pdbx_description
1 polymer ?
#
loop_
_entity_poly.entity_id
_entity_poly.type
_entity_poly.pdbx_seq_one_letter_code
_entity_poly.pdbx_strand_id
1 'polypeptide(L)'
;MLQSVKLLCAVLVSICICSYSRGQSINEQQKLGQTVDQFFKIYNSGDSIQYYQLLYPVVKDSAELNHLLDRYKFTYSIIGKVTVKKVNFLSPTQADVWAKDAQFDSWWKFSILTDSNQRFQQRLVKPDRFPNDFVHTGKQEFSQLGEQVDSYINQKLGNQFSGNVFISHKDKVLFSRSYGNNDKGAPNDINQAFGLASMGKIFTSISILQLQEKGKLNISDAVGKFLPELNNKAVAAITIEQLLTHTSGMGDFFESPTYNRIKDSVKDQMGLLPVIEEEKLAFSPGKSWQYSNTGFVLLGIIIEKITGDSYENYIRENIFSKAGMTHSVPGGGGGGGTSTVNDLYSFARALLNDKLLNHNTTSKLLNYTSPLNDQYGWGTEHYKLGKEHVVGHSGGFINECTELNIYPQSQSVVIILSNSNPPFGHFVSDRLKELITRK
;
A
#
# COMPACT_ATOMS: atom_id res chain seq x y z
N MET A 1 -14.43 -16.69 -6.53
CA MET A 1 -13.79 -16.12 -5.32
C MET A 1 -12.41 -15.53 -5.64
N LEU A 2 -11.45 -16.25 -6.24
CA LEU A 2 -10.10 -15.72 -6.57
C LEU A 2 -10.05 -14.58 -7.61
N GLN A 3 -10.90 -14.60 -8.66
CA GLN A 3 -11.00 -13.47 -9.60
C GLN A 3 -11.75 -12.26 -9.01
N SER A 4 -12.54 -12.49 -7.95
CA SER A 4 -13.41 -11.50 -7.30
C SER A 4 -12.60 -10.55 -6.42
N VAL A 5 -11.53 -11.01 -5.79
CA VAL A 5 -10.68 -10.13 -4.97
C VAL A 5 -9.89 -9.13 -5.83
N LYS A 6 -9.59 -9.49 -7.10
CA LYS A 6 -8.86 -8.64 -8.06
C LYS A 6 -9.53 -7.28 -8.31
N LEU A 7 -10.87 -7.24 -8.33
CA LEU A 7 -11.62 -6.01 -8.66
C LEU A 7 -11.61 -4.98 -7.53
N LEU A 8 -11.28 -5.40 -6.30
CA LEU A 8 -11.30 -4.54 -5.12
C LEU A 8 -9.99 -3.74 -4.95
N CYS A 9 -8.90 -4.21 -5.55
CA CYS A 9 -7.60 -3.52 -5.55
C CYS A 9 -7.30 -2.76 -6.85
N ALA A 10 -7.93 -3.12 -7.98
CA ALA A 10 -7.52 -2.64 -9.31
C ALA A 10 -8.32 -1.45 -9.88
N VAL A 11 -9.18 -0.78 -9.11
CA VAL A 11 -9.86 0.44 -9.57
C VAL A 11 -9.86 1.48 -8.45
N LEU A 12 -8.76 2.23 -8.36
CA LEU A 12 -8.61 3.39 -7.48
C LEU A 12 -8.82 4.67 -8.28
N VAL A 13 -10.09 5.00 -8.57
CA VAL A 13 -10.44 6.39 -8.83
C VAL A 13 -10.70 7.04 -7.48
N SER A 14 -9.66 7.65 -6.91
CA SER A 14 -9.82 8.55 -5.77
C SER A 14 -10.52 9.81 -6.26
N ILE A 15 -11.83 9.93 -6.02
CA ILE A 15 -12.47 11.23 -6.06
C ILE A 15 -12.00 11.96 -4.80
N CYS A 16 -11.11 12.93 -4.98
CA CYS A 16 -10.77 13.90 -3.94
C CYS A 16 -12.04 14.65 -3.54
N ILE A 17 -12.58 14.32 -2.36
CA ILE A 17 -13.62 15.13 -1.73
C ILE A 17 -12.92 16.02 -0.71
N CYS A 18 -12.82 17.31 -1.02
CA CYS A 18 -12.24 18.31 -0.12
C CYS A 18 -13.03 18.34 1.20
N SER A 19 -12.35 18.02 2.30
CA SER A 19 -12.88 18.15 3.66
C SER A 19 -12.81 19.61 4.12
N TYR A 20 -13.97 20.28 4.16
CA TYR A 20 -14.14 21.53 4.92
C TYR A 20 -14.65 21.16 6.32
N SER A 21 -13.79 21.21 7.33
CA SER A 21 -14.21 21.00 8.72
C SER A 21 -14.82 22.27 9.30
N ARG A 22 -16.13 22.48 9.10
CA ARG A 22 -16.93 23.32 10.01
C ARG A 22 -17.58 22.40 11.04
N GLY A 23 -17.50 22.77 12.32
CA GLY A 23 -18.09 22.00 13.41
C GLY A 23 -19.58 21.77 13.18
N GLN A 24 -19.99 20.50 13.16
CA GLN A 24 -21.40 20.09 13.00
C GLN A 24 -22.14 20.23 14.32
N SER A 25 -23.44 20.50 14.25
CA SER A 25 -24.28 20.44 15.44
C SER A 25 -24.48 18.99 15.92
N ILE A 26 -24.66 18.79 17.22
CA ILE A 26 -24.95 17.48 17.83
C ILE A 26 -26.17 16.81 17.17
N ASN A 27 -27.16 17.60 16.76
CA ASN A 27 -28.38 17.14 16.10
C ASN A 27 -28.11 16.56 14.69
N GLU A 28 -27.24 17.20 13.92
CA GLU A 28 -26.86 16.70 12.59
C GLU A 28 -26.09 15.38 12.68
N GLN A 29 -25.15 15.27 13.63
CA GLN A 29 -24.42 14.03 13.87
C GLN A 29 -25.33 12.89 14.33
N GLN A 30 -26.33 13.18 15.19
CA GLN A 30 -27.30 12.18 15.62
C GLN A 30 -28.13 11.63 14.45
N LYS A 31 -28.58 12.49 13.54
CA LYS A 31 -29.38 12.07 12.39
C LYS A 31 -28.58 11.23 11.40
N LEU A 32 -27.37 11.66 11.03
CA LEU A 32 -26.49 10.88 10.16
C LEU A 32 -26.09 9.55 10.83
N GLY A 33 -25.86 9.55 12.15
CA GLY A 33 -25.62 8.35 12.93
C GLY A 33 -26.74 7.31 12.80
N GLN A 34 -28.00 7.72 12.89
CA GLN A 34 -29.15 6.82 12.69
C GLN A 34 -29.17 6.19 11.29
N THR A 35 -28.86 6.97 10.25
CA THR A 35 -28.76 6.44 8.88
C THR A 35 -27.60 5.45 8.75
N VAL A 36 -26.45 5.73 9.37
CA VAL A 36 -25.31 4.81 9.39
C VAL A 36 -25.68 3.50 10.09
N ASP A 37 -26.35 3.55 11.24
CA ASP A 37 -26.80 2.37 11.98
C ASP A 37 -27.80 1.54 11.18
N GLN A 38 -28.78 2.20 10.54
CA GLN A 38 -29.74 1.54 9.65
C GLN A 38 -29.05 0.88 8.47
N PHE A 39 -28.08 1.58 7.84
CA PHE A 39 -27.29 1.03 6.75
C PHE A 39 -26.58 -0.25 7.19
N PHE A 40 -25.88 -0.26 8.34
CA PHE A 40 -25.16 -1.47 8.79
C PHE A 40 -26.09 -2.60 9.20
N LYS A 41 -27.28 -2.30 9.73
CA LYS A 41 -28.31 -3.31 10.00
C LYS A 41 -28.76 -4.01 8.70
N ILE A 42 -29.00 -3.24 7.65
CA ILE A 42 -29.39 -3.77 6.32
C ILE A 42 -28.21 -4.48 5.66
N TYR A 43 -27.02 -3.88 5.66
CA TYR A 43 -25.82 -4.49 5.11
C TYR A 43 -25.58 -5.87 5.73
N ASN A 44 -25.60 -5.96 7.07
CA ASN A 44 -25.35 -7.19 7.82
C ASN A 44 -26.49 -8.22 7.73
N SER A 45 -27.69 -7.86 7.25
CA SER A 45 -28.74 -8.85 7.04
C SER A 45 -28.41 -9.80 5.87
N GLY A 46 -27.57 -9.36 4.93
CA GLY A 46 -27.27 -10.11 3.71
C GLY A 46 -28.43 -10.09 2.70
N ASP A 47 -29.52 -9.39 3.00
CA ASP A 47 -30.73 -9.36 2.19
C ASP A 47 -30.64 -8.28 1.10
N SER A 48 -30.41 -8.73 -0.14
CA SER A 48 -30.32 -7.84 -1.29
C SER A 48 -31.62 -7.08 -1.60
N ILE A 49 -32.79 -7.57 -1.15
CA ILE A 49 -34.07 -6.87 -1.32
C ILE A 49 -34.14 -5.70 -0.36
N GLN A 50 -33.76 -5.88 0.91
CA GLN A 50 -33.68 -4.77 1.87
C GLN A 50 -32.63 -3.73 1.43
N TYR A 51 -31.50 -4.18 0.89
CA TYR A 51 -30.49 -3.27 0.36
C TYR A 51 -30.99 -2.50 -0.87
N TYR A 52 -31.73 -3.14 -1.76
CA TYR A 52 -32.40 -2.48 -2.88
C TYR A 52 -33.42 -1.43 -2.38
N GLN A 53 -34.24 -1.76 -1.39
CA GLN A 53 -35.22 -0.85 -0.80
C GLN A 53 -34.58 0.39 -0.14
N LEU A 54 -33.35 0.25 0.38
CA LEU A 54 -32.57 1.39 0.90
C LEU A 54 -32.16 2.37 -0.21
N LEU A 55 -31.77 1.86 -1.39
CA LEU A 55 -31.28 2.65 -2.52
C LEU A 55 -32.39 3.23 -3.40
N TYR A 56 -33.47 2.47 -3.60
CA TYR A 56 -34.55 2.76 -4.56
C TYR A 56 -35.16 4.17 -4.45
N PRO A 57 -35.38 4.75 -3.25
CA PRO A 57 -35.96 6.10 -3.14
C PRO A 57 -35.05 7.24 -3.60
N VAL A 58 -33.76 6.95 -3.80
CA VAL A 58 -32.70 7.97 -3.99
C VAL A 58 -32.01 7.82 -5.33
N VAL A 59 -31.72 6.58 -5.75
CA VAL A 59 -31.07 6.27 -7.04
C VAL A 59 -32.14 6.05 -8.11
N LYS A 60 -32.39 7.08 -8.92
CA LYS A 60 -33.44 7.04 -9.96
C LYS A 60 -33.01 6.28 -11.22
N ASP A 61 -31.70 6.24 -11.50
CA ASP A 61 -31.18 5.52 -12.65
C ASP A 61 -31.11 4.01 -12.37
N SER A 62 -31.79 3.23 -13.19
CA SER A 62 -31.89 1.78 -13.00
C SER A 62 -30.56 1.04 -13.21
N ALA A 63 -29.68 1.55 -14.07
CA ALA A 63 -28.38 0.93 -14.32
C ALA A 63 -27.43 1.18 -13.15
N GLU A 64 -27.41 2.41 -12.62
CA GLU A 64 -26.67 2.77 -11.41
C GLU A 64 -27.15 1.97 -10.20
N LEU A 65 -28.47 1.82 -10.03
CA LEU A 65 -29.06 1.03 -8.95
C LEU A 65 -28.62 -0.44 -9.00
N ASN A 66 -28.68 -1.06 -10.18
CA ASN A 66 -28.21 -2.43 -10.38
C ASN A 66 -26.71 -2.56 -10.11
N HIS A 67 -25.91 -1.61 -10.59
CA HIS A 67 -24.47 -1.58 -10.35
C HIS A 67 -24.14 -1.49 -8.84
N LEU A 68 -24.83 -0.63 -8.08
CA LEU A 68 -24.64 -0.52 -6.63
C LEU A 68 -25.08 -1.79 -5.89
N LEU A 69 -26.16 -2.44 -6.35
CA LEU A 69 -26.64 -3.70 -5.79
C LEU A 69 -25.67 -4.85 -6.06
N ASP A 70 -25.12 -4.94 -7.27
CA ASP A 70 -24.12 -5.95 -7.62
C ASP A 70 -22.82 -5.74 -6.84
N ARG A 71 -22.37 -4.49 -6.69
CA ARG A 71 -21.26 -4.16 -5.77
C ARG A 71 -21.57 -4.59 -4.34
N TYR A 72 -22.81 -4.47 -3.87
CA TYR A 72 -23.19 -4.99 -2.56
C TYR A 72 -23.09 -6.49 -2.44
N LYS A 73 -23.73 -7.24 -3.34
CA LYS A 73 -23.67 -8.70 -3.34
C LYS A 73 -22.22 -9.17 -3.40
N PHE A 74 -21.41 -8.51 -4.22
CA PHE A 74 -20.00 -8.80 -4.36
C PHE A 74 -19.22 -8.54 -3.08
N THR A 75 -19.29 -7.34 -2.50
CA THR A 75 -18.59 -7.03 -1.25
C THR A 75 -19.04 -7.97 -0.13
N TYR A 76 -20.35 -8.20 0.04
CA TYR A 76 -20.88 -9.10 1.06
C TYR A 76 -20.44 -10.55 0.84
N SER A 77 -20.28 -10.99 -0.41
CA SER A 77 -19.74 -12.33 -0.71
C SER A 77 -18.27 -12.51 -0.33
N ILE A 78 -17.52 -11.42 -0.18
CA ILE A 78 -16.10 -11.43 0.15
C ILE A 78 -15.88 -11.28 1.65
N ILE A 79 -16.60 -10.37 2.31
CA ILE A 79 -16.32 -9.98 3.72
C ILE A 79 -17.46 -10.32 4.66
N GLY A 80 -18.63 -10.70 4.13
CA GLY A 80 -19.80 -11.04 4.93
C GLY A 80 -20.24 -9.93 5.87
N LYS A 81 -20.64 -10.32 7.08
CA LYS A 81 -21.06 -9.39 8.12
C LYS A 81 -19.86 -8.67 8.71
N VAL A 82 -20.06 -7.42 9.08
CA VAL A 82 -19.05 -6.56 9.69
C VAL A 82 -19.51 -6.05 11.05
N THR A 83 -18.56 -5.86 11.96
CA THR A 83 -18.76 -5.22 13.27
C THR A 83 -18.20 -3.82 13.23
N VAL A 84 -19.06 -2.80 13.37
CA VAL A 84 -18.64 -1.40 13.45
C VAL A 84 -17.78 -1.18 14.70
N LYS A 85 -16.65 -0.49 14.53
CA LYS A 85 -15.69 -0.17 15.60
C LYS A 85 -15.59 1.34 15.87
N LYS A 86 -15.69 2.17 14.83
CA LYS A 86 -15.68 3.62 14.96
C LYS A 86 -16.45 4.27 13.81
N VAL A 87 -17.14 5.36 14.11
CA VAL A 87 -17.76 6.26 13.13
C VAL A 87 -17.11 7.63 13.29
N ASN A 88 -16.72 8.24 12.19
CA ASN A 88 -16.21 9.61 12.13
C ASN A 88 -17.05 10.43 11.15
N PHE A 89 -17.68 11.49 11.63
CA PHE A 89 -18.52 12.36 10.82
C PHE A 89 -17.66 13.45 10.17
N LEU A 90 -17.53 13.40 8.84
CA LEU A 90 -16.70 14.32 8.06
C LEU A 90 -17.48 15.59 7.68
N SER A 91 -18.77 15.44 7.37
CA SER A 91 -19.70 16.52 7.05
C SER A 91 -21.12 16.13 7.53
N PRO A 92 -22.10 17.05 7.53
CA PRO A 92 -23.47 16.70 7.88
C PRO A 92 -24.05 15.54 7.04
N THR A 93 -23.46 15.20 5.90
CA THR A 93 -23.94 14.17 4.99
C THR A 93 -22.91 13.06 4.70
N GLN A 94 -21.76 13.07 5.39
CA GLN A 94 -20.68 12.13 5.11
C GLN A 94 -20.06 11.60 6.39
N ALA A 95 -19.92 10.28 6.47
CA ALA A 95 -19.23 9.60 7.56
C ALA A 95 -18.26 8.54 7.03
N ASP A 96 -17.09 8.46 7.66
CA ASP A 96 -16.19 7.33 7.52
C ASP A 96 -16.42 6.36 8.68
N VAL A 97 -16.60 5.08 8.38
CA VAL A 97 -16.88 4.03 9.36
C VAL A 97 -15.85 2.93 9.26
N TRP A 98 -15.15 2.67 10.36
CA TRP A 98 -14.24 1.54 10.49
C TRP A 98 -14.97 0.36 11.07
N ALA A 99 -14.86 -0.77 10.39
CA ALA A 99 -15.47 -2.03 10.81
C ALA A 99 -14.48 -3.19 10.62
N LYS A 100 -14.69 -4.28 11.37
CA LYS A 100 -13.98 -5.54 11.15
C LYS A 100 -14.93 -6.57 10.55
N ASP A 101 -14.46 -7.29 9.54
CA ASP A 101 -15.24 -8.39 8.97
C ASP A 101 -15.21 -9.63 9.87
N ALA A 102 -16.25 -10.45 9.80
CA ALA A 102 -16.38 -11.62 10.66
C ALA A 102 -15.48 -12.80 10.23
N GLN A 103 -15.16 -12.87 8.93
CA GLN A 103 -14.47 -14.00 8.33
C GLN A 103 -12.98 -13.98 8.64
N PHE A 104 -12.31 -12.88 8.30
CA PHE A 104 -10.88 -12.69 8.40
C PHE A 104 -10.47 -11.81 9.58
N ASP A 105 -11.41 -11.18 10.30
CA ASP A 105 -11.10 -10.19 11.35
C ASP A 105 -10.18 -9.07 10.84
N SER A 106 -10.35 -8.66 9.57
CA SER A 106 -9.57 -7.60 8.93
C SER A 106 -10.32 -6.27 8.94
N TRP A 107 -9.58 -5.18 8.75
CA TRP A 107 -10.10 -3.82 8.84
C TRP A 107 -10.64 -3.33 7.50
N TRP A 108 -11.79 -2.66 7.57
CA TRP A 108 -12.48 -2.11 6.41
C TRP A 108 -12.94 -0.69 6.72
N LYS A 109 -12.79 0.21 5.75
CA LYS A 109 -13.37 1.55 5.80
C LYS A 109 -14.54 1.66 4.84
N PHE A 110 -15.68 2.05 5.40
CA PHE A 110 -16.89 2.39 4.69
C PHE A 110 -17.03 3.92 4.70
N SER A 111 -16.89 4.56 3.55
CA SER A 111 -17.24 5.97 3.39
C SER A 111 -18.70 6.04 2.95
N ILE A 112 -19.57 6.48 3.85
CA ILE A 112 -21.02 6.59 3.66
C ILE A 112 -21.36 8.02 3.26
N LEU A 113 -22.12 8.17 2.18
CA LEU A 113 -22.65 9.45 1.72
C LEU A 113 -24.18 9.44 1.74
N THR A 114 -24.77 10.49 2.28
CA THR A 114 -26.20 10.77 2.25
C THR A 114 -26.51 12.05 1.48
N ASP A 115 -27.78 12.29 1.19
CA ASP A 115 -28.24 13.63 0.83
C ASP A 115 -28.44 14.52 2.08
N SER A 116 -28.86 15.78 1.87
CA SER A 116 -29.16 16.74 2.94
C SER A 116 -30.32 16.31 3.86
N ASN A 117 -31.14 15.35 3.44
CA ASN A 117 -32.22 14.75 4.21
C ASN A 117 -31.79 13.43 4.87
N GLN A 118 -30.49 13.12 4.91
CA GLN A 118 -29.92 11.91 5.51
C GLN A 118 -30.36 10.61 4.85
N ARG A 119 -30.82 10.67 3.58
CA ARG A 119 -31.12 9.46 2.81
C ARG A 119 -29.83 8.92 2.22
N PHE A 120 -29.58 7.63 2.41
CA PHE A 120 -28.38 6.96 1.88
C PHE A 120 -28.32 7.08 0.35
N GLN A 121 -27.17 7.52 -0.17
CA GLN A 121 -26.93 7.62 -1.61
C GLN A 121 -26.00 6.52 -2.07
N GLN A 122 -24.80 6.48 -1.50
CA GLN A 122 -23.75 5.57 -1.92
C GLN A 122 -22.81 5.25 -0.78
N ARG A 123 -22.01 4.21 -1.01
CA ARG A 123 -20.84 3.91 -0.19
C ARG A 123 -19.62 3.63 -1.06
N LEU A 124 -18.46 3.94 -0.51
CA LEU A 124 -17.20 3.33 -0.90
C LEU A 124 -16.76 2.37 0.21
N VAL A 125 -16.38 1.14 -0.16
CA VAL A 125 -15.83 0.15 0.77
C VAL A 125 -14.45 -0.23 0.29
N LYS A 126 -13.46 -0.12 1.15
CA LYS A 126 -12.09 -0.55 0.87
C LYS A 126 -11.50 -1.28 2.07
N PRO A 127 -10.62 -2.27 1.85
CA PRO A 127 -9.76 -2.74 2.93
C PRO A 127 -9.00 -1.53 3.46
N ASP A 128 -8.89 -1.43 4.77
CA ASP A 128 -8.11 -0.39 5.41
C ASP A 128 -6.97 -1.03 6.17
N ARG A 129 -5.85 -0.32 6.22
CA ARG A 129 -4.74 -0.70 7.09
C ARG A 129 -5.14 -0.48 8.54
N PHE A 130 -4.43 -1.12 9.48
CA PHE A 130 -4.72 -0.97 10.90
C PHE A 130 -4.82 0.52 11.33
N PRO A 131 -6.01 1.02 11.74
CA PRO A 131 -6.19 2.46 11.92
C PRO A 131 -5.52 2.97 13.20
N ASN A 132 -4.85 4.12 13.11
CA ASN A 132 -4.10 4.75 14.21
C ASN A 132 -4.94 4.97 15.48
N ASP A 133 -6.26 5.17 15.34
CA ASP A 133 -7.17 5.37 16.46
C ASP A 133 -7.31 4.16 17.41
N PHE A 134 -7.01 2.96 16.91
CA PHE A 134 -7.09 1.71 17.68
C PHE A 134 -5.74 1.25 18.20
N VAL A 135 -4.69 2.04 17.92
CA VAL A 135 -3.35 1.81 18.46
C VAL A 135 -3.40 2.09 19.96
N HIS A 136 -3.12 1.08 20.77
CA HIS A 136 -2.92 1.24 22.20
C HIS A 136 -1.43 1.07 22.54
N THR A 137 -1.02 1.46 23.75
CA THR A 137 0.37 1.37 24.21
C THR A 137 0.72 -0.04 24.68
N GLY A 138 0.33 -1.06 23.91
CA GLY A 138 0.29 -2.46 24.33
C GLY A 138 1.52 -3.00 25.08
N LYS A 139 1.28 -3.96 25.98
CA LYS A 139 2.28 -4.63 26.84
C LYS A 139 2.80 -5.95 26.25
N GLN A 140 2.45 -6.28 25.01
CA GLN A 140 2.66 -7.64 24.52
C GLN A 140 4.10 -7.88 24.10
N GLU A 141 4.73 -8.89 24.71
CA GLU A 141 6.08 -9.31 24.39
C GLU A 141 6.16 -9.88 22.96
N PHE A 142 7.14 -9.41 22.19
CA PHE A 142 7.37 -9.87 20.81
C PHE A 142 7.50 -11.40 20.72
N SER A 143 7.93 -12.07 21.79
CA SER A 143 8.07 -13.54 21.86
C SER A 143 6.76 -14.31 21.68
N GLN A 144 5.60 -13.69 21.94
CA GLN A 144 4.28 -14.33 21.79
C GLN A 144 3.64 -14.06 20.41
N LEU A 145 4.19 -13.15 19.62
CA LEU A 145 3.60 -12.75 18.34
C LEU A 145 3.54 -13.90 17.33
N GLY A 146 4.58 -14.75 17.31
CA GLY A 146 4.67 -15.88 16.40
C GLY A 146 3.52 -16.87 16.53
N GLU A 147 3.22 -17.31 17.75
CA GLU A 147 2.12 -18.25 18.00
C GLU A 147 0.74 -17.64 17.70
N GLN A 148 0.56 -16.36 17.99
CA GLN A 148 -0.71 -15.69 17.76
C GLN A 148 -0.96 -15.41 16.27
N VAL A 149 0.07 -15.05 15.51
CA VAL A 149 -0.07 -14.90 14.06
C VAL A 149 -0.26 -16.26 13.39
N ASP A 150 0.41 -17.31 13.87
CA ASP A 150 0.20 -18.66 13.38
C ASP A 150 -1.24 -19.14 13.64
N SER A 151 -1.74 -18.93 14.86
CA SER A 151 -3.13 -19.21 15.20
C SER A 151 -4.11 -18.42 14.34
N TYR A 152 -3.82 -17.14 14.07
CA TYR A 152 -4.64 -16.31 13.20
C TYR A 152 -4.67 -16.84 11.76
N ILE A 153 -3.51 -17.13 11.18
CA ILE A 153 -3.41 -17.67 9.82
C ILE A 153 -4.19 -18.97 9.72
N ASN A 154 -3.98 -19.92 10.63
CA ASN A 154 -4.64 -21.22 10.58
C ASN A 154 -6.16 -21.14 10.80
N GLN A 155 -6.64 -20.28 11.70
CA GLN A 155 -8.06 -20.23 12.06
C GLN A 155 -8.90 -19.28 11.18
N LYS A 156 -8.30 -18.19 10.67
CA LYS A 156 -9.02 -17.14 9.94
C LYS A 156 -8.74 -17.13 8.45
N LEU A 157 -7.51 -17.45 8.03
CA LEU A 157 -7.14 -17.43 6.61
C LEU A 157 -7.18 -18.84 6.01
N GLY A 158 -6.70 -19.85 6.75
CA GLY A 158 -6.56 -21.22 6.27
C GLY A 158 -5.82 -21.27 4.94
N ASN A 159 -6.37 -22.02 3.98
CA ASN A 159 -5.80 -22.19 2.64
C ASN A 159 -5.86 -20.93 1.75
N GLN A 160 -6.44 -19.81 2.21
CA GLN A 160 -6.43 -18.56 1.44
C GLN A 160 -5.06 -17.87 1.50
N PHE A 161 -4.29 -18.10 2.56
CA PHE A 161 -2.93 -17.60 2.69
C PHE A 161 -1.93 -18.68 2.28
N SER A 162 -0.96 -18.30 1.45
CA SER A 162 0.14 -19.17 1.01
C SER A 162 1.38 -18.31 0.89
N GLY A 163 2.42 -18.60 1.67
CA GLY A 163 3.61 -17.78 1.71
C GLY A 163 4.47 -18.00 2.95
N ASN A 164 5.44 -17.12 3.13
CA ASN A 164 6.37 -17.11 4.25
C ASN A 164 6.08 -15.94 5.19
N VAL A 165 6.17 -16.20 6.50
CA VAL A 165 6.07 -15.18 7.55
C VAL A 165 7.29 -15.28 8.45
N PHE A 166 7.95 -14.15 8.66
CA PHE A 166 9.14 -14.03 9.47
C PHE A 166 9.05 -12.84 10.41
N ILE A 167 9.48 -13.03 11.65
CA ILE A 167 9.50 -12.02 12.70
C ILE A 167 10.84 -12.14 13.43
N SER A 168 11.58 -11.04 13.48
CA SER A 168 12.73 -10.89 14.36
C SER A 168 12.52 -9.75 15.34
N HIS A 169 13.21 -9.83 16.47
CA HIS A 169 13.36 -8.74 17.41
C HIS A 169 14.84 -8.60 17.75
N LYS A 170 15.42 -7.44 17.45
CA LYS A 170 16.87 -7.23 17.44
C LYS A 170 17.53 -8.26 16.52
N ASP A 171 18.51 -9.01 17.02
CA ASP A 171 19.22 -10.06 16.28
C ASP A 171 18.59 -11.46 16.43
N LYS A 172 17.49 -11.59 17.19
CA LYS A 172 16.86 -12.89 17.46
C LYS A 172 15.68 -13.12 16.52
N VAL A 173 15.70 -14.24 15.79
CA VAL A 173 14.54 -14.76 15.09
C VAL A 173 13.54 -15.28 16.12
N LEU A 174 12.32 -14.73 16.09
CA LEU A 174 11.23 -15.12 16.97
C LEU A 174 10.24 -16.05 16.28
N PHE A 175 10.07 -15.87 14.97
CA PHE A 175 9.15 -16.67 14.18
C PHE A 175 9.63 -16.77 12.74
N SER A 176 9.52 -17.95 12.16
CA SER A 176 9.83 -18.21 10.76
C SER A 176 9.05 -19.44 10.32
N ARG A 177 8.05 -19.25 9.47
CA ARG A 177 7.20 -20.33 8.96
C ARG A 177 6.78 -20.11 7.52
N SER A 178 6.53 -21.22 6.83
CA SER A 178 5.98 -21.30 5.48
C SER A 178 4.61 -21.95 5.53
N TYR A 179 3.70 -21.46 4.69
CA TYR A 179 2.30 -21.87 4.61
C TYR A 179 1.93 -22.17 3.17
N GLY A 180 1.09 -23.18 2.97
CA GLY A 180 0.57 -23.52 1.64
C GLY A 180 1.65 -23.98 0.66
N ASN A 181 1.34 -23.86 -0.63
CA ASN A 181 2.17 -24.35 -1.72
C ASN A 181 2.61 -23.20 -2.64
N ASN A 182 3.76 -23.38 -3.28
CA ASN A 182 4.25 -22.51 -4.33
C ASN A 182 3.46 -22.69 -5.64
N ASP A 183 3.78 -21.88 -6.64
CA ASP A 183 3.08 -21.87 -7.93
C ASP A 183 3.25 -23.18 -8.74
N LYS A 184 4.18 -24.05 -8.34
CA LYS A 184 4.39 -25.40 -8.90
C LYS A 184 3.65 -26.49 -8.12
N GLY A 185 2.91 -26.13 -7.08
CA GLY A 185 2.14 -27.05 -6.23
C GLY A 185 2.95 -27.75 -5.15
N ALA A 186 4.25 -27.48 -5.02
CA ALA A 186 5.07 -28.00 -3.92
C ALA A 186 4.91 -27.13 -2.67
N PRO A 187 5.09 -27.66 -1.44
CA PRO A 187 5.07 -26.84 -0.23
C PRO A 187 6.02 -25.64 -0.32
N ASN A 188 5.58 -24.51 0.21
CA ASN A 188 6.41 -23.32 0.31
C ASN A 188 7.64 -23.58 1.20
N ASP A 189 8.80 -23.06 0.78
CA ASP A 189 10.08 -23.12 1.50
C ASP A 189 10.45 -21.72 1.99
N ILE A 190 11.00 -21.60 3.20
CA ILE A 190 11.42 -20.32 3.79
C ILE A 190 12.47 -19.59 2.93
N ASN A 191 13.29 -20.34 2.19
CA ASN A 191 14.38 -19.83 1.35
C ASN A 191 13.96 -19.54 -0.10
N GLN A 192 12.72 -19.85 -0.50
CA GLN A 192 12.29 -19.58 -1.86
C GLN A 192 12.12 -18.08 -2.11
N ALA A 193 12.29 -17.68 -3.37
CA ALA A 193 12.09 -16.31 -3.79
C ALA A 193 10.61 -16.03 -4.11
N PHE A 194 10.16 -14.83 -3.80
CA PHE A 194 8.84 -14.30 -4.14
C PHE A 194 8.97 -13.02 -4.93
N GLY A 195 8.02 -12.75 -5.82
CA GLY A 195 7.85 -11.44 -6.44
C GLY A 195 7.58 -10.37 -5.40
N LEU A 196 8.24 -9.22 -5.52
CA LEU A 196 8.14 -8.13 -4.53
C LEU A 196 7.08 -7.09 -4.88
N ALA A 197 6.54 -7.11 -6.10
CA ALA A 197 5.69 -6.06 -6.62
C ALA A 197 6.20 -4.65 -6.23
N SER A 198 5.32 -3.76 -5.78
CA SER A 198 5.68 -2.41 -5.36
C SER A 198 6.70 -2.29 -4.23
N MET A 199 6.95 -3.33 -3.43
CA MET A 199 7.94 -3.28 -2.35
C MET A 199 9.34 -2.97 -2.88
N GLY A 200 9.65 -3.35 -4.12
CA GLY A 200 10.92 -3.04 -4.78
C GLY A 200 11.23 -1.54 -4.93
N LYS A 201 10.21 -0.65 -4.82
CA LYS A 201 10.40 0.81 -4.87
C LYS A 201 11.35 1.33 -3.79
N ILE A 202 11.44 0.64 -2.65
CA ILE A 202 12.37 1.02 -1.58
C ILE A 202 13.83 1.03 -2.06
N PHE A 203 14.19 0.14 -3.00
CA PHE A 203 15.52 0.08 -3.58
C PHE A 203 15.77 1.27 -4.52
N THR A 204 14.77 1.71 -5.28
CA THR A 204 14.83 2.94 -6.08
C THR A 204 15.04 4.16 -5.19
N SER A 205 14.28 4.28 -4.09
CA SER A 205 14.43 5.39 -3.14
C SER A 205 15.83 5.46 -2.54
N ILE A 206 16.34 4.34 -2.03
CA ILE A 206 17.70 4.29 -1.46
C ILE A 206 18.74 4.67 -2.51
N SER A 207 18.57 4.24 -3.78
CA SER A 207 19.48 4.61 -4.87
C SER A 207 19.51 6.12 -5.13
N ILE A 208 18.34 6.76 -5.17
CA ILE A 208 18.25 8.22 -5.32
C ILE A 208 18.93 8.94 -4.14
N LEU A 209 18.70 8.47 -2.92
CA LEU A 209 19.31 9.03 -1.73
C LEU A 209 20.84 8.82 -1.69
N GLN A 210 21.35 7.68 -2.16
CA GLN A 210 22.79 7.45 -2.34
C GLN A 210 23.39 8.41 -3.37
N LEU A 211 22.69 8.67 -4.49
CA LEU A 211 23.14 9.65 -5.49
C LEU A 211 23.14 11.07 -4.92
N GLN A 212 22.19 11.40 -4.04
CA GLN A 212 22.20 12.66 -3.30
C GLN A 212 23.41 12.78 -2.36
N GLU A 213 23.71 11.74 -1.59
CA GLU A 213 24.91 11.72 -0.72
C GLU A 213 26.21 11.88 -1.50
N LYS A 214 26.26 11.33 -2.71
CA LYS A 214 27.38 11.49 -3.65
C LYS A 214 27.41 12.85 -4.35
N GLY A 215 26.49 13.77 -4.04
CA GLY A 215 26.38 15.10 -4.64
C GLY A 215 25.99 15.09 -6.12
N LYS A 216 25.43 13.98 -6.62
CA LYS A 216 25.06 13.81 -8.04
C LYS A 216 23.68 14.38 -8.37
N LEU A 217 22.81 14.50 -7.37
CA LEU A 217 21.50 15.14 -7.45
C LEU A 217 21.13 15.76 -6.10
N ASN A 218 20.15 16.66 -6.10
CA ASN A 218 19.38 17.00 -4.90
C ASN A 218 17.93 16.57 -5.13
N ILE A 219 17.22 16.09 -4.11
CA ILE A 219 15.82 15.69 -4.28
C ILE A 219 14.90 16.88 -4.65
N SER A 220 15.34 18.11 -4.41
CA SER A 220 14.65 19.33 -4.85
C SER A 220 14.90 19.70 -6.32
N ASP A 221 15.84 19.03 -6.99
CA ASP A 221 16.10 19.25 -8.42
C ASP A 221 14.88 18.84 -9.26
N ALA A 222 14.65 19.57 -10.34
CA ALA A 222 13.63 19.23 -11.33
C ALA A 222 14.10 18.10 -12.27
N VAL A 223 13.18 17.25 -12.71
CA VAL A 223 13.43 16.15 -13.67
C VAL A 223 14.15 16.64 -14.92
N GLY A 224 13.75 17.80 -15.47
CA GLY A 224 14.33 18.37 -16.69
C GLY A 224 15.82 18.68 -16.60
N LYS A 225 16.39 18.75 -15.38
CA LYS A 225 17.85 18.87 -15.18
C LYS A 225 18.59 17.60 -15.64
N PHE A 226 17.97 16.44 -15.48
CA PHE A 226 18.58 15.14 -15.79
C PHE A 226 18.12 14.57 -17.14
N LEU A 227 16.99 15.08 -17.65
CA LEU A 227 16.41 14.73 -18.94
C LEU A 227 16.12 16.00 -19.77
N PRO A 228 17.16 16.74 -20.22
CA PRO A 228 16.98 17.95 -21.02
C PRO A 228 16.27 17.69 -22.36
N GLU A 229 16.29 16.45 -22.85
CA GLU A 229 15.62 16.01 -24.07
C GLU A 229 14.09 15.87 -23.93
N LEU A 230 13.54 15.94 -22.71
CA LEU A 230 12.10 15.77 -22.48
C LEU A 230 11.32 16.99 -23.01
N ASN A 231 10.39 16.76 -23.94
CA ASN A 231 9.58 17.84 -24.52
C ASN A 231 8.41 18.19 -23.60
N ASN A 232 7.90 17.22 -22.84
CA ASN A 232 6.84 17.40 -21.85
C ASN A 232 7.32 18.29 -20.67
N LYS A 233 7.05 19.60 -20.79
CA LYS A 233 7.49 20.60 -19.81
C LYS A 233 6.79 20.46 -18.46
N ALA A 234 5.57 19.91 -18.43
CA ALA A 234 4.89 19.64 -17.17
C ALA A 234 5.61 18.55 -16.38
N VAL A 235 6.02 17.46 -17.04
CA VAL A 235 6.82 16.40 -16.40
C VAL A 235 8.23 16.89 -16.05
N ALA A 236 8.86 17.66 -16.95
CA ALA A 236 10.20 18.19 -16.70
C ALA A 236 10.28 19.11 -15.47
N ALA A 237 9.17 19.74 -15.08
CA ALA A 237 9.08 20.63 -13.92
C ALA A 237 8.87 19.89 -12.58
N ILE A 238 8.55 18.60 -12.60
CA ILE A 238 8.39 17.78 -11.39
C ILE A 238 9.73 17.69 -10.67
N THR A 239 9.74 17.78 -9.34
CA THR A 239 10.95 17.53 -8.54
C THR A 239 11.15 16.05 -8.23
N ILE A 240 12.39 15.62 -8.00
CA ILE A 240 12.69 14.25 -7.58
C ILE A 240 11.92 13.87 -6.30
N GLU A 241 11.78 14.79 -5.34
CA GLU A 241 11.00 14.57 -4.12
C GLU A 241 9.51 14.33 -4.41
N GLN A 242 8.94 15.04 -5.39
CA GLN A 242 7.54 14.83 -5.78
C GLN A 242 7.31 13.45 -6.40
N LEU A 243 8.31 12.88 -7.09
CA LEU A 243 8.27 11.50 -7.54
C LEU A 243 8.34 10.52 -6.36
N LEU A 244 9.31 10.71 -5.45
CA LEU A 244 9.52 9.86 -4.27
C LEU A 244 8.30 9.83 -3.35
N THR A 245 7.57 10.94 -3.23
CA THR A 245 6.44 11.11 -2.30
C THR A 245 5.06 10.87 -2.92
N HIS A 246 5.00 10.50 -4.20
CA HIS A 246 3.73 10.35 -4.96
C HIS A 246 2.89 11.64 -5.01
N THR A 247 3.55 12.78 -5.14
CA THR A 247 2.90 14.10 -5.25
C THR A 247 3.13 14.75 -6.61
N SER A 248 3.62 14.00 -7.59
CA SER A 248 3.94 14.50 -8.93
C SER A 248 2.72 14.74 -9.83
N GLY A 249 1.59 14.12 -9.53
CA GLY A 249 0.40 14.10 -10.40
C GLY A 249 0.49 13.08 -11.54
N MET A 250 1.58 12.29 -11.62
CA MET A 250 1.70 11.21 -12.60
C MET A 250 0.79 10.03 -12.23
N GLY A 251 0.42 9.24 -13.24
CA GLY A 251 -0.46 8.08 -13.13
C GLY A 251 0.28 6.76 -13.08
N ASP A 252 -0.39 5.73 -13.60
CA ASP A 252 0.13 4.37 -13.72
C ASP A 252 0.35 4.01 -15.20
N PHE A 253 1.58 3.66 -15.56
CA PHE A 253 1.93 3.33 -16.93
C PHE A 253 1.20 2.08 -17.44
N PHE A 254 0.74 1.19 -16.55
CA PHE A 254 -0.09 0.03 -16.93
C PHE A 254 -1.41 0.46 -17.61
N GLU A 255 -1.90 1.67 -17.31
CA GLU A 255 -3.12 2.24 -17.90
C GLU A 255 -2.84 3.06 -19.18
N SER A 256 -1.56 3.27 -19.52
CA SER A 256 -1.18 4.06 -20.69
C SER A 256 -1.53 3.35 -21.99
N PRO A 257 -2.30 3.98 -22.90
CA PRO A 257 -2.50 3.46 -24.25
C PRO A 257 -1.18 3.24 -25.00
N THR A 258 -0.16 4.04 -24.70
CA THR A 258 1.15 3.97 -25.34
C THR A 258 1.95 2.80 -24.84
N TYR A 259 1.95 2.57 -23.52
CA TYR A 259 2.50 1.34 -22.96
C TYR A 259 1.86 0.10 -23.59
N ASN A 260 0.53 0.07 -23.72
CA ASN A 260 -0.17 -1.05 -24.34
C ASN A 260 0.29 -1.34 -25.79
N ARG A 261 0.70 -0.33 -26.55
CA ARG A 261 1.25 -0.50 -27.91
C ARG A 261 2.71 -0.97 -27.93
N ILE A 262 3.52 -0.53 -26.96
CA ILE A 262 4.97 -0.76 -26.98
C ILE A 262 5.45 -1.88 -26.04
N LYS A 263 4.61 -2.37 -25.12
CA LYS A 263 5.00 -3.27 -24.02
C LYS A 263 5.83 -4.48 -24.45
N ASP A 264 5.55 -5.06 -25.62
CA ASP A 264 6.26 -6.24 -26.13
C ASP A 264 7.67 -5.91 -26.66
N SER A 265 7.96 -4.62 -26.88
CA SER A 265 9.25 -4.10 -27.35
C SER A 265 10.08 -3.42 -26.25
N VAL A 266 9.49 -3.17 -25.08
CA VAL A 266 10.17 -2.58 -23.92
C VAL A 266 11.10 -3.63 -23.32
N LYS A 267 12.41 -3.41 -23.45
CA LYS A 267 13.45 -4.31 -22.90
C LYS A 267 13.95 -3.89 -21.54
N ASP A 268 13.93 -2.59 -21.28
CA ASP A 268 14.39 -1.94 -20.08
C ASP A 268 13.50 -0.72 -19.79
N GLN A 269 13.73 -0.08 -18.65
CA GLN A 269 12.95 1.10 -18.26
C GLN A 269 13.20 2.32 -19.14
N MET A 270 14.33 2.41 -19.84
CA MET A 270 14.57 3.48 -20.83
C MET A 270 13.61 3.37 -22.01
N GLY A 271 13.19 2.15 -22.37
CA GLY A 271 12.12 1.88 -23.32
C GLY A 271 10.76 2.48 -22.93
N LEU A 272 10.57 2.92 -21.68
CA LEU A 272 9.33 3.58 -21.22
C LEU A 272 9.34 5.10 -21.40
N LEU A 273 10.44 5.71 -21.90
CA LEU A 273 10.48 7.15 -22.19
C LEU A 273 9.32 7.67 -23.04
N PRO A 274 8.83 6.97 -24.09
CA PRO A 274 7.65 7.42 -24.84
C PRO A 274 6.39 7.53 -23.98
N VAL A 275 6.25 6.69 -22.95
CA VAL A 275 5.14 6.78 -21.99
C VAL A 275 5.29 8.01 -21.11
N ILE A 276 6.52 8.32 -20.66
CA ILE A 276 6.80 9.53 -19.88
C ILE A 276 6.53 10.80 -20.69
N GLU A 277 6.89 10.80 -21.97
CA GLU A 277 6.71 11.95 -22.87
C GLU A 277 5.22 12.29 -23.05
N GLU A 278 4.36 11.28 -23.12
CA GLU A 278 2.92 11.45 -23.32
C GLU A 278 2.11 11.57 -22.02
N GLU A 279 2.78 11.55 -20.86
CA GLU A 279 2.13 11.56 -19.55
C GLU A 279 1.31 12.85 -19.35
N LYS A 280 0.06 12.68 -18.92
CA LYS A 280 -0.83 13.76 -18.52
C LYS A 280 -0.99 13.77 -17.01
N LEU A 281 -0.60 14.88 -16.38
CA LEU A 281 -0.69 15.00 -14.93
C LEU A 281 -2.16 15.17 -14.49
N ALA A 282 -2.58 14.39 -13.50
CA ALA A 282 -3.91 14.47 -12.89
C ALA A 282 -4.10 15.78 -12.10
N PHE A 283 -3.01 16.37 -11.62
CA PHE A 283 -2.96 17.64 -10.91
C PHE A 283 -1.57 18.26 -11.02
N SER A 284 -1.44 19.56 -10.72
CA SER A 284 -0.13 20.21 -10.73
C SER A 284 0.80 19.62 -9.66
N PRO A 285 2.10 19.43 -9.94
CA PRO A 285 3.03 18.81 -8.99
C PRO A 285 3.02 19.49 -7.61
N GLY A 286 2.99 18.68 -6.55
CA GLY A 286 2.94 19.11 -5.16
C GLY A 286 1.58 19.59 -4.66
N LYS A 287 0.49 19.46 -5.44
CA LYS A 287 -0.86 19.90 -5.03
C LYS A 287 -1.73 18.82 -4.40
N SER A 288 -1.51 17.56 -4.73
CA SER A 288 -2.27 16.43 -4.18
C SER A 288 -1.37 15.20 -4.08
N TRP A 289 -1.91 14.11 -3.56
CA TRP A 289 -1.24 12.83 -3.45
C TRP A 289 -1.95 11.80 -4.32
N GLN A 290 -1.19 11.08 -5.16
CA GLN A 290 -1.66 9.95 -5.95
C GLN A 290 -0.51 8.99 -6.21
N TYR A 291 -0.69 7.74 -5.81
CA TYR A 291 0.26 6.66 -6.08
C TYR A 291 0.60 6.59 -7.58
N SER A 292 1.89 6.53 -7.91
CA SER A 292 2.35 6.54 -9.30
C SER A 292 3.49 5.56 -9.52
N ASN A 293 3.20 4.51 -10.29
CA ASN A 293 4.24 3.62 -10.81
C ASN A 293 5.11 4.34 -11.85
N THR A 294 4.51 5.17 -12.71
CA THR A 294 5.21 5.96 -13.72
C THR A 294 6.27 6.88 -13.11
N GLY A 295 5.95 7.53 -11.99
CA GLY A 295 6.89 8.40 -11.30
C GLY A 295 8.12 7.65 -10.76
N PHE A 296 7.96 6.42 -10.29
CA PHE A 296 9.08 5.59 -9.83
C PHE A 296 9.88 4.98 -10.98
N VAL A 297 9.24 4.65 -12.11
CA VAL A 297 9.96 4.33 -13.35
C VAL A 297 10.85 5.50 -13.79
N LEU A 298 10.34 6.72 -13.71
CA LEU A 298 11.11 7.92 -14.04
C LEU A 298 12.30 8.14 -13.09
N LEU A 299 12.16 7.84 -11.79
CA LEU A 299 13.31 7.81 -10.88
C LEU A 299 14.36 6.78 -11.30
N GLY A 300 13.91 5.59 -11.75
CA GLY A 300 14.78 4.59 -12.35
C GLY A 300 15.57 5.14 -13.53
N ILE A 301 14.89 5.76 -14.50
CA ILE A 301 15.51 6.37 -15.70
C ILE A 301 16.56 7.41 -15.30
N ILE A 302 16.26 8.22 -14.28
CA ILE A 302 17.19 9.24 -13.77
C ILE A 302 18.44 8.61 -13.15
N ILE A 303 18.30 7.49 -12.43
CA ILE A 303 19.45 6.72 -11.93
C ILE A 303 20.35 6.30 -13.08
N GLU A 304 19.80 5.74 -14.16
CA GLU A 304 20.59 5.32 -15.33
C GLU A 304 21.28 6.51 -16.01
N LYS A 305 20.56 7.63 -16.18
CA LYS A 305 21.10 8.85 -16.80
C LYS A 305 22.26 9.45 -16.02
N ILE A 306 22.17 9.46 -14.69
CA ILE A 306 23.20 10.01 -13.82
C ILE A 306 24.43 9.09 -13.75
N THR A 307 24.20 7.78 -13.75
CA THR A 307 25.26 6.79 -13.47
C THR A 307 25.92 6.25 -14.73
N GLY A 308 25.21 6.22 -15.85
CA GLY A 308 25.61 5.55 -17.08
C GLY A 308 25.52 4.01 -17.01
N ASP A 309 25.01 3.46 -15.91
CA ASP A 309 24.80 2.02 -15.71
C ASP A 309 23.31 1.68 -15.85
N SER A 310 22.99 0.41 -16.11
CA SER A 310 21.60 -0.05 -16.05
C SER A 310 21.10 0.01 -14.61
N TYR A 311 19.78 0.21 -14.44
CA TYR A 311 19.18 0.23 -13.12
C TYR A 311 19.42 -1.07 -12.36
N GLU A 312 19.25 -2.22 -13.03
CA GLU A 312 19.44 -3.53 -12.42
C GLU A 312 20.86 -3.70 -11.86
N ASN A 313 21.88 -3.28 -12.62
CA ASN A 313 23.27 -3.33 -12.16
C ASN A 313 23.51 -2.39 -10.99
N TYR A 314 22.98 -1.16 -11.05
CA TYR A 314 23.11 -0.23 -9.95
C TYR A 314 22.54 -0.80 -8.64
N ILE A 315 21.34 -1.39 -8.69
CA ILE A 315 20.70 -2.05 -7.54
C ILE A 315 21.54 -3.22 -7.05
N ARG A 316 22.03 -4.07 -7.96
CA ARG A 316 22.86 -5.24 -7.61
C ARG A 316 24.13 -4.83 -6.87
N GLU A 317 24.85 -3.83 -7.37
CA GLU A 317 26.14 -3.41 -6.83
C GLU A 317 26.02 -2.53 -5.57
N ASN A 318 25.07 -1.60 -5.55
CA ASN A 318 24.98 -0.57 -4.49
C ASN A 318 24.01 -0.93 -3.37
N ILE A 319 23.13 -1.93 -3.57
CA ILE A 319 22.18 -2.37 -2.56
C ILE A 319 22.37 -3.84 -2.25
N PHE A 320 22.16 -4.73 -3.22
CA PHE A 320 22.10 -6.17 -2.93
C PHE A 320 23.45 -6.71 -2.46
N SER A 321 24.54 -6.42 -3.16
CA SER A 321 25.90 -6.79 -2.77
C SER A 321 26.29 -6.19 -1.40
N LYS A 322 25.92 -4.93 -1.14
CA LYS A 322 26.20 -4.27 0.15
C LYS A 322 25.38 -4.85 1.30
N ALA A 323 24.14 -5.23 1.06
CA ALA A 323 23.26 -5.85 2.05
C ALA A 323 23.44 -7.37 2.20
N GLY A 324 24.16 -8.02 1.29
CA GLY A 324 24.31 -9.49 1.27
C GLY A 324 23.09 -10.23 0.71
N MET A 325 22.34 -9.60 -0.20
CA MET A 325 21.13 -10.16 -0.81
C MET A 325 21.46 -11.02 -2.04
N THR A 326 22.06 -12.19 -1.81
CA THR A 326 22.63 -13.02 -2.89
C THR A 326 21.59 -13.84 -3.67
N HIS A 327 20.34 -13.87 -3.24
CA HIS A 327 19.24 -14.61 -3.87
C HIS A 327 18.16 -13.67 -4.43
N SER A 328 18.43 -12.37 -4.45
CA SER A 328 17.51 -11.35 -4.92
C SER A 328 17.81 -10.97 -6.36
N VAL A 329 16.76 -10.75 -7.14
CA VAL A 329 16.84 -10.27 -8.54
C VAL A 329 16.19 -8.89 -8.62
N PRO A 330 16.89 -7.86 -9.15
CA PRO A 330 16.31 -6.53 -9.28
C PRO A 330 15.05 -6.52 -10.17
N GLY A 331 14.13 -5.61 -9.87
CA GLY A 331 13.04 -5.23 -10.77
C GLY A 331 13.41 -4.02 -11.62
N GLY A 332 12.43 -3.17 -11.91
CA GLY A 332 12.64 -1.84 -12.49
C GLY A 332 12.38 -0.72 -11.47
N GLY A 333 12.53 0.55 -11.90
CA GLY A 333 12.31 1.70 -11.02
C GLY A 333 10.97 1.70 -10.28
N GLY A 334 9.91 1.21 -10.94
CA GLY A 334 8.55 1.03 -10.40
C GLY A 334 8.38 -0.10 -9.37
N GLY A 335 9.41 -0.88 -9.08
CA GLY A 335 9.35 -2.09 -8.25
C GLY A 335 9.48 -3.37 -9.06
N GLY A 336 8.92 -4.46 -8.55
CA GLY A 336 9.09 -5.81 -9.06
C GLY A 336 10.37 -6.46 -8.51
N GLY A 337 10.93 -7.38 -9.29
CA GLY A 337 12.05 -8.20 -8.85
C GLY A 337 11.59 -9.32 -7.91
N THR A 338 12.56 -10.09 -7.42
CA THR A 338 12.30 -11.19 -6.47
C THR A 338 13.29 -11.14 -5.32
N SER A 339 12.88 -11.65 -4.16
CA SER A 339 13.75 -11.77 -2.98
C SER A 339 13.25 -12.87 -2.04
N THR A 340 14.08 -13.23 -1.07
CA THR A 340 13.80 -14.24 -0.04
C THR A 340 13.64 -13.57 1.32
N VAL A 341 13.13 -14.31 2.31
CA VAL A 341 13.07 -13.82 3.70
C VAL A 341 14.47 -13.42 4.21
N ASN A 342 15.48 -14.24 3.96
CA ASN A 342 16.84 -14.00 4.47
C ASN A 342 17.48 -12.77 3.83
N ASP A 343 17.27 -12.56 2.53
CA ASP A 343 17.80 -11.39 1.83
C ASP A 343 17.12 -10.11 2.31
N LEU A 344 15.79 -10.08 2.44
CA LEU A 344 15.07 -8.92 2.98
C LEU A 344 15.40 -8.64 4.44
N TYR A 345 15.65 -9.68 5.23
CA TYR A 345 16.12 -9.50 6.61
C TYR A 345 17.51 -8.88 6.63
N SER A 346 18.43 -9.37 5.79
CA SER A 346 19.78 -8.81 5.63
C SER A 346 19.75 -7.37 5.15
N PHE A 347 18.85 -7.04 4.22
CA PHE A 347 18.57 -5.66 3.79
C PHE A 347 18.09 -4.77 4.93
N ALA A 348 17.09 -5.20 5.69
CA ALA A 348 16.56 -4.43 6.81
C ALA A 348 17.64 -4.16 7.87
N ARG A 349 18.48 -5.16 8.17
CA ARG A 349 19.63 -5.00 9.08
C ARG A 349 20.68 -4.06 8.51
N ALA A 350 20.99 -4.14 7.21
CA ALA A 350 21.92 -3.23 6.56
C ALA A 350 21.43 -1.77 6.60
N LEU A 351 20.12 -1.56 6.41
CA LEU A 351 19.50 -0.23 6.51
C LEU A 351 19.54 0.32 7.94
N LEU A 352 19.11 -0.47 8.94
CA LEU A 352 19.11 -0.07 10.35
C LEU A 352 20.50 0.24 10.92
N ASN A 353 21.56 -0.32 10.32
CA ASN A 353 22.95 -0.12 10.73
C ASN A 353 23.71 0.87 9.81
N ASP A 354 23.01 1.75 9.08
CA ASP A 354 23.62 2.79 8.25
C ASP A 354 24.63 2.27 7.20
N LYS A 355 24.43 1.03 6.72
CA LYS A 355 25.32 0.40 5.72
C LYS A 355 24.97 0.82 4.29
N LEU A 356 23.72 1.20 4.05
CA LEU A 356 23.21 1.54 2.72
C LEU A 356 23.18 3.05 2.45
N LEU A 357 23.07 3.85 3.51
CA LEU A 357 22.98 5.30 3.53
C LEU A 357 23.71 5.79 4.79
N ASN A 358 24.18 7.04 4.80
CA ASN A 358 24.71 7.61 6.03
C ASN A 358 23.61 7.85 7.07
N HIS A 359 24.01 7.98 8.34
CA HIS A 359 23.10 8.10 9.48
C HIS A 359 22.00 9.17 9.33
N ASN A 360 22.34 10.35 8.81
CA ASN A 360 21.38 11.44 8.65
C ASN A 360 20.35 11.11 7.57
N THR A 361 20.78 10.55 6.44
CA THR A 361 19.88 10.17 5.35
C THR A 361 19.04 8.96 5.72
N THR A 362 19.60 7.96 6.40
CA THR A 362 18.84 6.82 6.96
C THR A 362 17.76 7.35 7.90
N SER A 363 18.11 8.21 8.85
CA SER A 363 17.15 8.78 9.80
C SER A 363 16.01 9.51 9.09
N LYS A 364 16.29 10.26 8.02
CA LYS A 364 15.24 10.91 7.21
C LYS A 364 14.38 9.89 6.47
N LEU A 365 14.96 8.89 5.80
CA LEU A 365 14.20 7.84 5.13
C LEU A 365 13.26 7.10 6.09
N LEU A 366 13.71 6.85 7.33
CA LEU A 366 12.91 6.14 8.33
C LEU A 366 11.84 7.00 9.01
N ASN A 367 11.89 8.34 8.92
CA ASN A 367 11.02 9.23 9.70
C ASN A 367 10.23 10.27 8.90
N TYR A 368 10.66 10.62 7.68
CA TYR A 368 10.01 11.64 6.88
C TYR A 368 8.73 11.09 6.23
N THR A 369 7.64 11.84 6.37
CA THR A 369 6.37 11.58 5.68
C THR A 369 5.95 12.82 4.90
N SER A 370 5.31 12.62 3.75
CA SER A 370 4.77 13.67 2.92
C SER A 370 3.74 14.50 3.68
N PRO A 371 3.74 15.86 3.55
CA PRO A 371 2.67 16.69 4.10
C PRO A 371 1.28 16.38 3.52
N LEU A 372 1.22 15.75 2.34
CA LEU A 372 -0.02 15.39 1.66
C LEU A 372 -0.49 13.97 1.96
N ASN A 373 0.36 13.14 2.59
CA ASN A 373 0.02 11.82 3.07
C ASN A 373 0.99 11.42 4.20
N ASP A 374 0.52 11.46 5.45
CA ASP A 374 1.32 11.15 6.63
C ASP A 374 1.63 9.66 6.81
N GLN A 375 1.14 8.82 5.90
CA GLN A 375 1.45 7.38 5.81
C GLN A 375 2.44 7.05 4.69
N TYR A 376 2.98 8.03 3.97
CA TYR A 376 3.93 7.80 2.89
C TYR A 376 5.08 8.81 2.87
N GLY A 377 6.31 8.31 2.78
CA GLY A 377 7.55 9.09 2.80
C GLY A 377 8.27 9.07 1.46
N TRP A 378 9.59 8.92 1.50
CA TRP A 378 10.42 8.78 0.31
C TRP A 378 10.40 7.33 -0.19
N GLY A 379 9.33 6.96 -0.89
CA GLY A 379 9.08 5.60 -1.39
C GLY A 379 9.01 4.53 -0.29
N THR A 380 8.44 4.92 0.85
CA THR A 380 8.26 4.09 2.02
C THR A 380 6.88 4.35 2.61
N GLU A 381 6.21 3.30 3.06
CA GLU A 381 4.98 3.37 3.85
C GLU A 381 5.31 3.52 5.33
N HIS A 382 4.48 4.29 6.04
CA HIS A 382 4.69 4.66 7.44
C HIS A 382 3.44 4.43 8.28
N TYR A 383 3.62 3.80 9.44
CA TYR A 383 2.54 3.56 10.42
C TYR A 383 3.02 3.92 11.83
N LYS A 384 2.27 4.77 12.54
CA LYS A 384 2.60 5.16 13.92
C LYS A 384 1.87 4.26 14.89
N LEU A 385 2.63 3.39 15.57
CA LEU A 385 2.12 2.36 16.48
C LEU A 385 2.57 2.64 17.92
N GLY A 386 1.96 3.63 18.55
CA GLY A 386 2.24 4.00 19.94
C GLY A 386 3.61 4.65 20.02
N LYS A 387 4.60 3.95 20.59
CA LYS A 387 6.00 4.39 20.63
C LYS A 387 6.82 3.89 19.44
N GLU A 388 6.30 2.93 18.68
CA GLU A 388 6.96 2.42 17.49
C GLU A 388 6.54 3.21 16.25
N HIS A 389 7.48 3.35 15.33
CA HIS A 389 7.22 3.82 13.99
C HIS A 389 7.54 2.67 13.04
N VAL A 390 6.55 2.15 12.33
CA VAL A 390 6.78 1.13 11.32
C VAL A 390 7.06 1.82 10.00
N VAL A 391 8.15 1.43 9.37
CA VAL A 391 8.55 1.92 8.05
C VAL A 391 8.91 0.74 7.17
N GLY A 392 8.56 0.83 5.89
CA GLY A 392 8.90 -0.19 4.91
C GLY A 392 8.10 0.00 3.65
N HIS A 393 7.61 -1.07 3.03
CA HIS A 393 6.74 -0.96 1.87
C HIS A 393 5.97 -2.27 1.65
N SER A 394 4.73 -2.18 1.18
CA SER A 394 3.94 -3.33 0.77
C SER A 394 4.03 -3.60 -0.73
N GLY A 395 3.84 -4.84 -1.14
CA GLY A 395 3.75 -5.26 -2.54
C GLY A 395 2.41 -5.94 -2.78
N GLY A 396 1.74 -5.56 -3.86
CA GLY A 396 0.50 -6.20 -4.28
C GLY A 396 0.48 -6.34 -5.79
N PHE A 397 0.42 -7.57 -6.27
CA PHE A 397 0.21 -7.88 -7.69
C PHE A 397 -0.56 -9.20 -7.82
N ILE A 398 -0.85 -9.63 -9.04
CA ILE A 398 -1.52 -10.92 -9.25
C ILE A 398 -0.62 -12.02 -8.68
N ASN A 399 -1.18 -12.81 -7.76
CA ASN A 399 -0.49 -13.86 -6.99
C ASN A 399 0.68 -13.36 -6.12
N GLU A 400 0.77 -12.07 -5.81
CA GLU A 400 1.83 -11.51 -4.98
C GLU A 400 1.24 -10.58 -3.93
N CYS A 401 1.51 -10.83 -2.65
CA CYS A 401 1.10 -9.94 -1.57
C CYS A 401 2.18 -9.93 -0.48
N THR A 402 3.06 -8.93 -0.53
CA THR A 402 4.27 -8.88 0.29
C THR A 402 4.28 -7.67 1.22
N GLU A 403 5.02 -7.79 2.31
CA GLU A 403 5.16 -6.76 3.33
C GLU A 403 6.57 -6.81 3.91
N LEU A 404 7.28 -5.69 3.86
CA LEU A 404 8.45 -5.45 4.69
C LEU A 404 8.08 -4.38 5.71
N ASN A 405 8.09 -4.72 6.99
CA ASN A 405 7.81 -3.81 8.09
C ASN A 405 9.03 -3.78 9.01
N ILE A 406 9.72 -2.65 9.05
CA ILE A 406 10.88 -2.39 9.91
C ILE A 406 10.40 -1.52 11.07
N TYR A 407 10.79 -1.88 12.29
CA TYR A 407 10.44 -1.20 13.53
C TYR A 407 11.74 -0.65 14.14
N PRO A 408 12.17 0.58 13.80
CA PRO A 408 13.50 1.07 14.14
C PRO A 408 13.73 1.20 15.65
N GLN A 409 12.72 1.59 16.43
CA GLN A 409 12.85 1.78 17.89
C GLN A 409 13.10 0.45 18.61
N SER A 410 12.33 -0.59 18.28
CA SER A 410 12.51 -1.94 18.83
C SER A 410 13.60 -2.77 18.11
N GLN A 411 14.11 -2.29 16.98
CA GLN A 411 14.94 -3.05 16.03
C GLN A 411 14.31 -4.38 15.60
N SER A 412 12.99 -4.37 15.40
CA SER A 412 12.25 -5.55 14.96
C SER A 412 12.03 -5.52 13.45
N VAL A 413 11.94 -6.69 12.83
CA VAL A 413 11.65 -6.82 11.39
C VAL A 413 10.56 -7.86 11.21
N VAL A 414 9.52 -7.50 10.48
CA VAL A 414 8.46 -8.41 10.05
C VAL A 414 8.48 -8.47 8.53
N ILE A 415 8.62 -9.68 7.99
CA ILE A 415 8.59 -9.94 6.56
C ILE A 415 7.47 -10.94 6.28
N ILE A 416 6.59 -10.58 5.35
CA ILE A 416 5.56 -11.49 4.83
C ILE A 416 5.74 -11.54 3.32
N LEU A 417 5.99 -12.73 2.78
CA LEU A 417 6.11 -12.96 1.35
C LEU A 417 5.03 -13.94 0.93
N SER A 418 3.98 -13.47 0.26
CA SER A 418 2.83 -14.29 -0.10
C SER A 418 2.76 -14.51 -1.60
N ASN A 419 2.57 -15.77 -2.00
CA ASN A 419 2.20 -16.15 -3.37
C ASN A 419 0.66 -16.33 -3.52
N SER A 420 -0.10 -15.79 -2.57
CA SER A 420 -1.54 -15.62 -2.67
C SER A 420 -1.86 -14.22 -3.20
N ASN A 421 -2.96 -14.09 -3.94
CA ASN A 421 -3.47 -12.77 -4.33
C ASN A 421 -3.67 -11.88 -3.09
N PRO A 422 -3.45 -10.56 -3.19
CA PRO A 422 -3.88 -9.61 -2.18
C PRO A 422 -5.37 -9.83 -1.86
N PRO A 423 -5.81 -9.59 -0.61
CA PRO A 423 -5.10 -8.88 0.45
C PRO A 423 -4.49 -9.78 1.55
N PHE A 424 -4.36 -11.10 1.35
CA PHE A 424 -4.10 -12.00 2.49
C PHE A 424 -2.77 -11.73 3.22
N GLY A 425 -1.69 -11.37 2.51
CA GLY A 425 -0.45 -10.93 3.15
C GLY A 425 -0.61 -9.62 3.93
N HIS A 426 -1.38 -8.67 3.40
CA HIS A 426 -1.74 -7.42 4.08
C HIS A 426 -2.52 -7.69 5.37
N PHE A 427 -3.47 -8.62 5.37
CA PHE A 427 -4.22 -9.00 6.57
C PHE A 427 -3.33 -9.59 7.66
N VAL A 428 -2.34 -10.42 7.30
CA VAL A 428 -1.35 -10.92 8.25
C VAL A 428 -0.55 -9.77 8.86
N SER A 429 -0.10 -8.81 8.04
CA SER A 429 0.63 -7.63 8.52
C SER A 429 -0.20 -6.76 9.46
N ASP A 430 -1.44 -6.44 9.08
CA ASP A 430 -2.33 -5.62 9.89
C ASP A 430 -2.66 -6.32 11.21
N ARG A 431 -2.82 -7.66 11.20
CA ARG A 431 -2.98 -8.43 12.43
C ARG A 431 -1.75 -8.33 13.32
N LEU A 432 -0.55 -8.47 12.78
CA LEU A 432 0.69 -8.33 13.56
C LEU A 432 0.80 -6.93 14.20
N LYS A 433 0.51 -5.87 13.43
CA LYS A 433 0.49 -4.48 13.93
C LYS A 433 -0.54 -4.30 15.07
N GLU A 434 -1.72 -4.91 14.92
CA GLU A 434 -2.74 -4.93 15.98
C GLU A 434 -2.22 -5.67 17.23
N LEU A 435 -1.61 -6.85 17.09
CA LEU A 435 -1.08 -7.63 18.21
C LEU A 435 0.02 -6.89 18.97
N ILE A 436 0.96 -6.25 18.26
CA ILE A 436 2.05 -5.47 18.86
C ILE A 436 1.52 -4.30 19.72
N THR A 437 0.35 -3.76 19.38
CA THR A 437 -0.23 -2.57 20.01
C THR A 437 -1.37 -2.86 20.98
N ARG A 438 -1.70 -4.13 21.26
CA ARG A 438 -2.79 -4.52 22.15
C ARG A 438 -2.46 -4.31 23.63
N LYS A 439 -3.42 -3.71 24.35
CA LYS A 439 -3.38 -3.42 25.80
C LYS A 439 -2.96 -4.60 26.65
#